data_AF-A0AAW6XI26-F1
#
_entry.id   AF-A0AAW6XI26-F1
#
_cell.length_a   1.000
_cell.length_b   1.000
_cell.length_c   1.000
_cell.angle_alpha   90.00
_cell.angle_beta   90.00
_cell.angle_gamma   90.00
#
_symmetry.space_group_name_H-M   'P 1'
#
loop_
_entity.id
_entity.type
_entity.pdbx_description
1 polymer ?
#
loop_
_entity_poly.entity_id
_entity_poly.type
_entity_poly.pdbx_seq_one_letter_code
_entity_poly.pdbx_strand_id
1 'polypeptide(L)'
;NITSLSTFTKGNLVVDAHMGGFFAAQMKFAGYDVIIIEGKAKSPVWLNIKDDKVSLEKADFLWGKGTRATTEEICRLTSPETCVAAIGQAGENLVPLSGMLNSRNHSGGAGTGAIMGSKNLKAIAV
;
A
#
# COMPACT_ATOMS: atom_id res chain seq x y z
N ASN A 1 -9.31 -2.25 -7.38
CA ASN A 1 -8.69 -3.56 -7.69
C ASN A 1 -7.19 -3.45 -7.52
N ILE A 2 -6.56 -4.52 -7.07
CA ILE A 2 -5.11 -4.63 -6.90
C ILE A 2 -4.70 -5.92 -7.60
N THR A 3 -4.09 -5.78 -8.77
CA THR A 3 -3.75 -6.91 -9.63
C THR A 3 -2.25 -7.17 -9.56
N SER A 4 -1.87 -8.44 -9.40
CA SER A 4 -0.45 -8.84 -9.36
C SER A 4 -0.28 -10.30 -9.77
N LEU A 5 0.97 -10.73 -9.93
CA LEU A 5 1.31 -12.15 -9.98
C LEU A 5 1.32 -12.69 -8.55
N SER A 6 0.60 -13.78 -8.32
CA SER A 6 0.43 -14.37 -6.99
C SER A 6 1.75 -14.82 -6.37
N THR A 7 1.89 -14.57 -5.07
CA THR A 7 3.04 -15.01 -4.26
C THR A 7 2.90 -16.42 -3.68
N PHE A 8 1.75 -17.07 -3.87
CA PHE A 8 1.40 -18.32 -3.17
C PHE A 8 0.83 -19.40 -4.09
N THR A 9 0.47 -19.08 -5.33
CA THR A 9 0.03 -20.09 -6.32
C THR A 9 1.21 -20.66 -7.08
N LYS A 10 1.09 -21.92 -7.51
CA LYS A 10 2.07 -22.55 -8.40
C LYS A 10 2.07 -21.85 -9.76
N GLY A 11 3.23 -21.37 -10.19
CA GLY A 11 3.38 -20.68 -11.48
C GLY A 11 3.04 -19.18 -11.46
N ASN A 12 2.87 -18.56 -10.29
CA ASN A 12 2.63 -17.13 -10.11
C ASN A 12 1.45 -16.62 -10.96
N LEU A 13 0.30 -17.28 -10.85
CA LEU A 13 -0.89 -16.92 -11.63
C LEU A 13 -1.35 -15.49 -11.33
N VAL A 14 -2.07 -14.88 -12.29
CA VAL A 14 -2.68 -13.56 -12.10
C VAL A 14 -3.72 -13.64 -11.00
N VAL A 15 -3.62 -12.74 -10.03
CA VAL A 15 -4.60 -12.55 -8.96
C VAL A 15 -5.05 -11.11 -8.91
N ASP A 16 -6.34 -10.93 -8.62
CA ASP A 16 -6.93 -9.64 -8.33
C ASP A 16 -7.49 -9.62 -6.90
N ALA A 17 -7.20 -8.55 -6.17
CA ALA A 17 -7.76 -8.29 -4.86
C ALA A 17 -8.64 -7.04 -4.89
N HIS A 18 -9.79 -7.12 -4.22
CA HIS A 18 -10.68 -5.99 -4.03
C HIS A 18 -10.49 -5.42 -2.64
N MET A 19 -10.55 -4.10 -2.54
CA MET A 19 -10.48 -3.37 -1.28
C MET A 19 -11.48 -2.23 -1.33
N GLY A 20 -12.38 -2.18 -0.35
CA GLY A 20 -13.38 -1.12 -0.20
C GLY A 20 -12.83 0.13 0.51
N GLY A 21 -13.74 0.99 0.94
CA GLY A 21 -13.42 2.26 1.62
C GLY A 21 -13.14 3.41 0.65
N PHE A 22 -12.47 4.45 1.14
CA PHE A 22 -12.38 5.74 0.42
C PHE A 22 -11.14 5.92 -0.46
N PHE A 23 -10.15 5.02 -0.38
CA PHE A 23 -8.87 5.17 -1.09
C PHE A 23 -9.03 5.30 -2.61
N ALA A 24 -9.85 4.43 -3.23
CA ALA A 24 -10.09 4.49 -4.67
C ALA A 24 -10.84 5.78 -5.10
N ALA A 25 -11.74 6.28 -4.26
CA ALA A 25 -12.43 7.55 -4.52
C ALA A 25 -11.45 8.74 -4.44
N GLN A 26 -10.58 8.76 -3.43
CA GLN A 26 -9.55 9.78 -3.30
C GLN A 26 -8.55 9.76 -4.46
N MET A 27 -8.14 8.58 -4.93
CA MET A 27 -7.34 8.48 -6.17
C MET A 27 -8.02 9.16 -7.36
N LYS A 28 -9.33 8.91 -7.54
CA LYS A 28 -10.11 9.54 -8.61
C LYS A 28 -10.19 11.05 -8.45
N PHE A 29 -10.36 11.57 -7.23
CA PHE A 29 -10.36 13.01 -6.96
C PHE A 29 -8.99 13.66 -7.21
N ALA A 30 -7.90 12.96 -6.88
CA ALA A 30 -6.54 13.39 -7.18
C ALA A 30 -6.17 13.29 -8.68
N GLY A 31 -7.06 12.78 -9.52
CA GLY A 31 -6.89 12.73 -10.98
C GLY A 31 -6.33 11.41 -11.54
N TYR A 32 -6.27 10.34 -10.75
CA TYR A 32 -5.65 9.06 -11.15
C TYR A 32 -6.67 7.91 -11.24
N ASP A 33 -6.63 7.17 -12.34
CA ASP A 33 -7.41 5.93 -12.53
C ASP A 33 -6.68 4.70 -12.00
N VAL A 34 -5.36 4.65 -12.21
CA VAL A 34 -4.52 3.48 -11.93
C VAL A 34 -3.16 3.95 -11.43
N ILE A 35 -2.59 3.20 -10.49
CA ILE A 35 -1.19 3.33 -10.06
C ILE A 35 -0.48 2.03 -10.43
N ILE A 36 0.61 2.13 -11.20
CA ILE A 36 1.44 0.99 -11.57
C ILE A 36 2.75 1.09 -10.79
N ILE A 37 3.06 0.08 -9.96
CA ILE A 37 4.28 0.04 -9.15
C ILE A 37 5.24 -1.01 -9.71
N GLU A 38 6.36 -0.55 -10.26
CA GLU A 38 7.42 -1.40 -10.82
C GLU A 38 8.73 -1.30 -10.03
N GLY A 39 9.64 -2.24 -10.27
CA GLY A 39 10.94 -2.28 -9.58
C GLY A 39 10.83 -2.52 -8.07
N LYS A 40 11.86 -2.07 -7.35
CA LYS A 40 12.03 -2.17 -5.89
C LYS A 40 12.86 -0.98 -5.39
N ALA A 41 12.43 -0.31 -4.33
CA ALA A 41 13.19 0.76 -3.71
C ALA A 41 14.42 0.23 -2.93
N LYS A 42 15.50 1.01 -2.85
CA LYS A 42 16.73 0.62 -2.12
C LYS A 42 16.54 0.49 -0.61
N SER A 43 15.59 1.23 -0.06
CA SER A 43 15.18 1.24 1.36
C SER A 43 13.66 1.38 1.45
N PRO A 44 13.04 1.16 2.63
CA PRO A 44 11.62 1.41 2.84
C PRO A 44 11.18 2.81 2.39
N VAL A 45 10.11 2.87 1.59
CA VAL A 45 9.47 4.11 1.13
C VAL A 45 7.96 4.05 1.26
N TRP A 46 7.30 5.20 1.22
CA TRP A 46 5.86 5.32 0.99
C TRP A 46 5.58 6.31 -0.14
N LEU A 47 4.52 6.06 -0.91
CA LEU A 47 4.09 6.92 -2.00
C LEU A 47 3.10 7.96 -1.49
N ASN A 48 3.43 9.24 -1.63
CA ASN A 48 2.59 10.36 -1.26
C ASN A 48 2.03 11.02 -2.52
N ILE A 49 0.72 10.96 -2.69
CA ILE A 49 -0.01 11.58 -3.80
C ILE A 49 -0.85 12.71 -3.22
N LYS A 50 -0.61 13.93 -3.68
CA LYS A 50 -1.43 15.11 -3.39
C LYS A 50 -1.72 15.82 -4.69
N ASP A 51 -2.83 15.44 -5.32
CA ASP A 51 -3.21 15.89 -6.65
C ASP A 51 -2.04 15.70 -7.64
N ASP A 52 -1.58 16.76 -8.29
CA ASP A 52 -0.45 16.75 -9.22
C ASP A 52 0.93 16.55 -8.56
N LYS A 53 1.02 16.56 -7.23
CA LYS A 53 2.28 16.38 -6.49
C LYS A 53 2.43 14.93 -6.04
N VAL A 54 3.30 14.19 -6.73
CA VAL A 54 3.60 12.79 -6.42
C VAL A 54 5.06 12.64 -5.98
N SER A 55 5.27 11.96 -4.85
CA SER A 55 6.61 11.78 -4.28
C SER A 55 6.77 10.43 -3.59
N LEU A 56 7.99 9.88 -3.63
CA LEU A 56 8.38 8.73 -2.83
C LEU A 56 9.16 9.21 -1.62
N GLU A 57 8.59 9.01 -0.45
CA GLU A 57 9.10 9.49 0.83
C GLU A 57 9.74 8.33 1.61
N LYS A 58 10.75 8.62 2.43
CA LYS A 58 11.39 7.58 3.28
C LYS A 58 10.38 7.02 4.28
N ALA A 59 10.43 5.71 4.51
CA ALA A 59 9.52 5.01 5.42
C ALA A 59 10.24 4.22 6.51
N ASP A 60 11.52 4.50 6.79
CA ASP A 60 12.28 3.79 7.84
C ASP A 60 11.59 3.88 9.21
N PHE A 61 10.98 5.03 9.52
CA PHE A 61 10.21 5.25 10.76
C PHE A 61 8.82 4.59 10.78
N LEU A 62 8.35 4.08 9.64
CA LEU A 62 7.09 3.34 9.50
C LEU A 62 7.31 1.84 9.43
N TRP A 63 8.47 1.41 8.92
CA TRP A 63 8.81 0.00 8.79
C TRP A 63 8.82 -0.69 10.16
N GLY A 64 8.22 -1.87 10.24
CA GLY A 64 7.99 -2.57 11.50
C GLY A 64 6.71 -2.15 12.22
N LYS A 65 6.04 -1.05 11.85
CA LYS A 65 4.75 -0.66 12.45
C LYS A 65 3.59 -1.44 11.84
N GLY A 66 2.54 -1.66 12.63
CA GLY A 66 1.26 -2.17 12.13
C GLY A 66 0.58 -1.19 11.17
N THR A 67 -0.42 -1.66 10.41
CA THR A 67 -1.12 -0.84 9.40
C THR A 67 -1.80 0.39 10.02
N ARG A 68 -2.51 0.24 11.15
CA ARG A 68 -3.18 1.37 11.82
C ARG A 68 -2.21 2.45 12.30
N ALA A 69 -1.11 2.04 12.95
CA ALA A 69 -0.07 2.96 13.39
C ALA A 69 0.62 3.64 12.21
N THR A 70 0.78 2.94 11.09
CA THR A 70 1.32 3.51 9.84
C THR A 70 0.38 4.59 9.28
N THR A 71 -0.93 4.28 9.19
CA THR A 71 -1.96 5.23 8.76
C THR A 71 -1.96 6.47 9.65
N GLU A 72 -2.00 6.32 10.97
CA GLU A 72 -2.05 7.44 11.90
C GLU A 72 -0.83 8.35 11.79
N GLU A 73 0.35 7.77 11.62
CA GLU A 73 1.58 8.54 11.46
C GLU A 73 1.59 9.32 10.14
N ILE A 74 1.19 8.68 9.03
CA ILE A 74 1.10 9.37 7.72
C ILE A 74 0.07 10.50 7.79
N CYS A 75 -1.12 10.28 8.38
CA CYS A 75 -2.13 11.33 8.53
C CYS A 75 -1.63 12.51 9.37
N ARG A 76 -0.77 12.28 10.38
CA ARG A 76 -0.14 13.36 11.16
C ARG A 76 0.86 14.17 10.35
N LEU A 77 1.57 13.53 9.42
CA LEU A 77 2.54 14.17 8.53
C LEU A 77 1.89 14.90 7.35
N THR A 78 0.64 14.53 7.02
CA THR A 78 -0.08 15.00 5.83
C THR A 78 -1.36 15.73 6.22
N SER A 79 -2.49 15.03 6.32
CA SER A 79 -3.69 15.54 6.99
C SER A 79 -4.59 14.40 7.51
N PRO A 80 -5.54 14.71 8.42
CA PRO A 80 -6.53 13.74 8.92
C PRO A 80 -7.42 13.11 7.84
N GLU A 81 -7.58 13.79 6.70
CA GLU A 81 -8.43 13.38 5.58
C GLU A 81 -7.72 12.43 4.61
N THR A 82 -6.38 12.32 4.68
CA THR A 82 -5.58 11.44 3.83
C THR A 82 -6.00 9.98 3.99
N CYS A 83 -6.26 9.32 2.87
CA CYS A 83 -6.56 7.89 2.80
C CYS A 83 -5.28 7.11 2.54
N VAL A 84 -5.00 6.13 3.40
CA VAL A 84 -3.72 5.39 3.37
C VAL A 84 -3.97 3.91 3.13
N ALA A 85 -3.36 3.34 2.11
CA ALA A 85 -3.29 1.90 1.91
C ALA A 85 -1.90 1.39 2.35
N ALA A 86 -1.83 0.68 3.47
CA ALA A 86 -0.57 0.27 4.10
C ALA A 86 -0.42 -1.24 4.28
N ILE A 87 0.83 -1.72 4.29
CA ILE A 87 1.17 -3.07 4.74
C ILE A 87 1.59 -3.09 6.20
N GLY A 88 1.34 -4.21 6.88
CA GLY A 88 1.91 -4.49 8.20
C GLY A 88 3.18 -5.34 8.11
N GLN A 89 3.71 -5.72 9.27
CA GLN A 89 4.89 -6.59 9.40
C GLN A 89 4.79 -7.89 8.61
N ALA A 90 3.59 -8.44 8.42
CA ALA A 90 3.40 -9.63 7.59
C ALA A 90 3.76 -9.38 6.12
N GLY A 91 3.41 -8.21 5.57
CA GLY A 91 3.80 -7.83 4.21
C GLY A 91 5.30 -7.55 4.12
N GLU A 92 5.85 -6.84 5.10
CA GLU A 92 7.29 -6.55 5.20
C GLU A 92 8.14 -7.84 5.22
N ASN A 93 7.67 -8.86 5.94
CA ASN A 93 8.32 -10.17 6.05
C ASN A 93 7.91 -11.15 4.94
N LEU A 94 7.23 -10.67 3.89
CA LEU A 94 6.83 -11.48 2.72
C LEU A 94 5.99 -12.71 3.07
N VAL A 95 5.19 -12.64 4.15
CA VAL A 95 4.32 -13.75 4.56
C VAL A 95 3.33 -14.04 3.43
N PRO A 96 3.23 -15.31 2.97
CA PRO A 96 2.25 -15.70 1.95
C PRO A 96 0.85 -15.26 2.37
N LEU A 97 0.04 -14.78 1.42
CA LEU A 97 -1.33 -14.27 1.63
C LEU A 97 -1.46 -13.00 2.49
N SER A 98 -0.36 -12.38 2.94
CA SER A 98 -0.44 -11.08 3.63
C SER A 98 -1.16 -10.03 2.78
N GLY A 99 -1.93 -9.17 3.44
CA GLY A 99 -2.77 -8.18 2.79
C GLY A 99 -2.34 -6.74 3.05
N MET A 100 -2.96 -5.83 2.30
CA MET A 100 -2.94 -4.40 2.56
C MET A 100 -4.20 -3.99 3.34
N LEU A 101 -4.12 -2.96 4.17
CA LEU A 101 -5.28 -2.33 4.77
C LEU A 101 -5.40 -0.88 4.29
N ASN A 102 -6.61 -0.51 3.87
CA ASN A 102 -7.03 0.86 3.63
C ASN A 102 -7.55 1.47 4.95
N SER A 103 -6.86 2.52 5.36
CA SER A 103 -7.01 3.31 6.56
C SER A 103 -7.04 2.46 7.81
N ARG A 104 -8.22 1.96 8.20
CA ARG A 104 -8.40 1.20 9.45
C ARG A 104 -9.22 -0.09 9.33
N ASN A 105 -10.02 -0.24 8.27
CA ASN A 105 -11.16 -1.16 8.29
C ASN A 105 -11.32 -2.04 7.03
N HIS A 106 -10.75 -1.66 5.89
CA HIS A 106 -10.90 -2.42 4.64
C HIS A 106 -9.59 -3.07 4.25
N SER A 107 -9.63 -4.30 3.75
CA SER A 107 -8.44 -5.06 3.39
C SER A 107 -8.47 -5.49 1.93
N GLY A 108 -7.30 -5.51 1.31
CA GLY A 108 -7.02 -6.24 0.07
C GLY A 108 -6.23 -7.50 0.41
N GLY A 109 -6.75 -8.67 0.05
CA GLY A 109 -6.14 -9.97 0.34
C GLY A 109 -5.15 -10.44 -0.73
N ALA A 110 -5.10 -11.75 -0.94
CA ALA A 110 -4.39 -12.42 -2.04
C ALA A 110 -2.88 -12.09 -2.16
N GLY A 111 -2.18 -11.91 -1.04
CA GLY A 111 -0.72 -11.73 -1.05
C GLY A 111 -0.25 -10.34 -1.48
N THR A 112 -1.17 -9.37 -1.62
CA THR A 112 -0.85 -7.97 -1.94
C THR A 112 0.15 -7.35 -0.96
N GLY A 113 0.09 -7.73 0.31
CA GLY A 113 1.03 -7.29 1.33
C GLY A 113 2.47 -7.73 1.03
N ALA A 114 2.67 -8.99 0.65
CA ALA A 114 3.98 -9.53 0.30
C ALA A 114 4.53 -8.92 -1.00
N ILE A 115 3.66 -8.65 -1.98
CA ILE A 115 4.04 -7.95 -3.20
C ILE A 115 4.58 -6.55 -2.87
N MET A 116 3.85 -5.76 -2.10
CA MET A 116 4.27 -4.41 -1.68
C MET A 116 5.55 -4.44 -0.84
N GLY A 117 5.64 -5.37 0.11
CA GLY A 117 6.84 -5.57 0.93
C GLY A 117 8.06 -5.93 0.11
N SER A 118 7.91 -6.78 -0.93
CA SER A 118 9.02 -7.16 -1.82
C SER A 118 9.64 -5.96 -2.54
N LYS A 119 8.85 -4.89 -2.74
CA LYS A 119 9.25 -3.64 -3.38
C LYS A 119 9.77 -2.59 -2.40
N ASN A 120 9.84 -2.91 -1.11
CA ASN A 120 10.10 -1.96 -0.02
C ASN A 120 9.08 -0.80 0.04
N LEU A 121 7.84 -1.02 -0.43
CA LEU A 121 6.78 -0.01 -0.41
C LEU A 121 5.86 -0.24 0.78
N LYS A 122 5.98 0.61 1.80
CA LYS A 122 5.26 0.51 3.07
C LYS A 122 3.80 0.93 2.97
N ALA A 123 3.53 1.98 2.21
CA ALA A 123 2.19 2.53 2.07
C ALA A 123 2.05 3.36 0.78
N ILE A 124 0.80 3.58 0.38
CA ILE A 124 0.39 4.59 -0.59
C ILE A 124 -0.62 5.48 0.13
N ALA A 125 -0.45 6.78 0.04
CA ALA A 125 -1.33 7.76 0.63
C ALA A 125 -1.83 8.72 -0.45
N VAL A 126 -3.11 9.06 -0.37
CA VAL A 126 -3.81 9.97 -1.26
C VAL A 126 -4.79 10.83 -0.48
#